data_AF-A0A9D7MY51-F1
#
_entry.id   AF-A0A9D7MY51-F1
#
_cell.length_a   1.000
_cell.length_b   1.000
_cell.length_c   1.000
_cell.angle_alpha   90.00
_cell.angle_beta   90.00
_cell.angle_gamma   90.00
#
_symmetry.space_group_name_H-M   'P 1'
#
loop_
_entity.id
_entity.type
_entity.pdbx_description
1 polymer ?
#
loop_
_entity_poly.entity_id
_entity_poly.type
_entity_poly.pdbx_seq_one_letter_code
_entity_poly.pdbx_strand_id
1 'polypeptide(L)'
;MISSPPDRQYRPDIDGLRAIAIISVVAYHAGFSGFSGGFVGVDIFFVISGFLITSLLFKEASATGRINLGAFYARRVRRLMPAGLVVVTVTLVLGAIFLPPASSE
;
A
#
# COMPACT_ATOMS: atom_id res chain seq x y z
N MET A 1 -31.14 -24.24 1.96
CA MET A 1 -29.72 -24.52 1.70
C MET A 1 -29.06 -23.19 1.32
N ILE A 2 -28.59 -22.43 2.32
CA ILE A 2 -28.00 -21.10 2.13
C ILE A 2 -26.51 -21.34 1.86
N SER A 3 -26.04 -21.02 0.66
CA SER A 3 -24.62 -21.01 0.34
C SER A 3 -23.95 -19.87 1.09
N SER A 4 -23.02 -20.20 1.98
CA SER A 4 -22.13 -19.22 2.61
C SER A 4 -21.44 -18.40 1.51
N PRO A 5 -21.34 -17.07 1.65
CA PRO A 5 -20.59 -16.26 0.69
C PRO A 5 -19.15 -16.77 0.67
N PRO A 6 -18.48 -16.80 -0.50
CA PRO A 6 -17.12 -17.30 -0.59
C PRO A 6 -16.23 -16.45 0.32
N ASP A 7 -15.62 -17.09 1.32
CA ASP A 7 -14.68 -16.43 2.21
C ASP A 7 -13.64 -15.70 1.37
N ARG A 8 -13.51 -14.39 1.62
CA ARG A 8 -12.40 -13.62 1.09
C ARG A 8 -11.18 -14.11 1.84
N GLN A 9 -10.57 -15.18 1.35
CA GLN A 9 -9.44 -15.84 2.00
C GLN A 9 -8.32 -14.81 2.18
N TYR A 10 -8.21 -14.31 3.41
CA TYR A 10 -7.16 -13.39 3.80
C TYR A 10 -5.84 -14.16 3.75
N ARG A 11 -4.84 -13.57 3.08
CA ARG A 11 -3.54 -14.18 2.84
C ARG A 11 -2.48 -13.44 3.65
N PRO A 12 -2.32 -13.76 4.95
CA PRO A 12 -1.39 -13.06 5.83
C PRO A 12 0.06 -13.21 5.37
N ASP A 13 0.38 -14.29 4.68
CA ASP A 13 1.68 -14.53 4.03
C ASP A 13 2.02 -13.45 3.00
N ILE A 14 1.06 -13.10 2.14
CA ILE A 14 1.24 -12.06 1.11
C ILE A 14 1.37 -10.68 1.74
N ASP A 15 0.56 -10.38 2.75
CA ASP A 15 0.66 -9.08 3.44
C ASP A 15 1.95 -8.97 4.26
N GLY A 16 2.45 -10.08 4.83
CA GLY A 16 3.75 -10.15 5.48
C GLY A 16 4.90 -9.87 4.52
N LEU A 17 4.88 -10.45 3.31
CA LEU A 17 5.89 -10.16 2.28
C LEU A 17 5.88 -8.69 1.86
N ARG A 18 4.69 -8.09 1.73
CA ARG A 18 4.55 -6.65 1.46
C ARG A 18 5.10 -5.80 2.59
N ALA A 19 4.87 -6.20 3.85
CA ALA A 19 5.40 -5.51 5.02
C ALA A 19 6.94 -5.55 5.04
N ILE A 20 7.55 -6.71 4.81
CA ILE A 20 9.01 -6.87 4.70
C ILE A 20 9.56 -5.95 3.60
N ALA A 21 8.91 -5.95 2.44
CA ALA A 21 9.31 -5.10 1.32
C ALA A 21 9.31 -3.61 1.68
N ILE A 22 8.24 -3.10 2.32
CA ILE A 22 8.16 -1.71 2.79
C ILE A 22 9.22 -1.42 3.86
N ILE A 23 9.42 -2.32 4.84
CA ILE A 23 10.39 -2.13 5.91
C ILE A 23 11.79 -1.95 5.32
N SER A 24 12.17 -2.77 4.34
CA SER A 24 13.45 -2.63 3.64
C SER A 24 13.58 -1.28 2.92
N VAL A 25 12.50 -0.76 2.31
CA VAL A 25 12.50 0.57 1.68
C VAL A 25 12.68 1.69 2.71
N VAL A 26 12.01 1.59 3.85
CA VAL A 26 12.11 2.56 4.94
C VAL A 26 13.51 2.53 5.56
N ALA A 27 14.06 1.34 5.83
CA ALA A 27 15.40 1.16 6.39
C ALA A 27 16.48 1.77 5.47
N TYR A 28 16.33 1.60 4.15
CA TYR A 28 17.19 2.24 3.15
C TYR A 28 17.15 3.77 3.27
N HIS A 29 15.96 4.39 3.27
CA HIS A 29 15.83 5.84 3.37
C HIS A 29 16.22 6.41 4.74
N ALA A 30 16.10 5.62 5.80
CA ALA A 30 16.53 5.98 7.15
C ALA A 30 18.05 5.88 7.37
N GLY A 31 18.81 5.40 6.37
CA GLY A 31 20.28 5.34 6.44
C GLY A 31 20.83 4.16 7.23
N PHE A 32 20.06 3.07 7.42
CA PHE A 32 20.57 1.87 8.08
C PHE A 32 21.65 1.18 7.22
N SER A 33 22.82 0.93 7.81
CA SER A 33 23.91 0.19 7.16
C SER A 33 23.49 -1.25 6.84
N GLY A 34 23.79 -1.73 5.63
CA GLY A 34 23.46 -3.10 5.19
C GLY A 34 22.21 -3.21 4.32
N PHE A 35 21.43 -2.14 4.19
CA PHE A 35 20.34 -2.06 3.22
C PHE A 35 20.82 -1.29 1.99
N SER A 36 21.56 -1.95 1.08
CA SER A 36 21.84 -1.40 -0.24
C SER A 36 20.79 -1.91 -1.23
N GLY A 37 20.06 -1.00 -1.88
CA GLY A 37 19.06 -1.36 -2.90
C GLY A 37 17.60 -1.28 -2.47
N GLY A 38 17.17 -0.13 -1.94
CA GLY A 38 15.76 0.14 -1.65
C GLY A 38 14.81 -0.11 -2.83
N PHE A 39 15.31 -0.03 -4.07
CA PHE A 39 14.55 -0.34 -5.28
C PHE A 39 14.00 -1.78 -5.31
N VAL A 40 14.72 -2.76 -4.76
CA VAL A 40 14.26 -4.17 -4.73
C VAL A 40 12.99 -4.30 -3.88
N GLY A 41 12.95 -3.62 -2.73
CA GLY A 41 11.75 -3.58 -1.89
C GLY A 41 10.57 -2.93 -2.59
N VAL A 42 10.83 -1.85 -3.34
CA VAL A 42 9.81 -1.18 -4.17
C VAL A 42 9.26 -2.14 -5.24
N ASP A 43 10.13 -2.82 -5.98
CA ASP A 43 9.75 -3.76 -7.04
C ASP A 43 8.90 -4.90 -6.49
N ILE A 44 9.35 -5.55 -5.41
CA ILE A 44 8.61 -6.65 -4.78
C ILE A 44 7.23 -6.17 -4.33
N PHE A 45 7.15 -5.01 -3.67
CA PHE A 45 5.88 -4.47 -3.18
C PHE A 45 4.89 -4.22 -4.32
N PHE A 46 5.35 -3.62 -5.42
CA PHE A 46 4.50 -3.31 -6.56
C PHE A 46 4.10 -4.56 -7.35
N VAL A 47 5.00 -5.53 -7.53
CA VAL A 47 4.68 -6.81 -8.19
C VAL A 47 3.59 -7.55 -7.43
N ILE A 48 3.74 -7.70 -6.10
CA ILE A 48 2.75 -8.38 -5.26
C ILE A 48 1.42 -7.62 -5.27
N SER A 49 1.46 -6.29 -5.15
CA SER A 49 0.26 -5.47 -5.16
C SER A 49 -0.46 -5.52 -6.50
N GLY A 50 0.28 -5.53 -7.61
CA GLY A 50 -0.23 -5.68 -8.97
C GLY A 50 -0.90 -7.04 -9.17
N PHE A 51 -0.25 -8.13 -8.76
CA PHE A 51 -0.86 -9.46 -8.79
C PHE A 51 -2.19 -9.49 -8.04
N LEU A 52 -2.23 -8.99 -6.80
CA LEU A 52 -3.47 -8.98 -6.00
C LEU A 52 -4.56 -8.08 -6.62
N ILE A 53 -4.20 -6.92 -7.16
CA ILE A 53 -5.13 -6.04 -7.87
C ILE A 53 -5.75 -6.78 -9.03
N THR A 54 -4.92 -7.34 -9.92
CA THR A 54 -5.37 -8.00 -11.13
C THR A 54 -6.19 -9.24 -10.81
N SER A 55 -5.80 -10.06 -9.81
CA SER A 55 -6.62 -11.21 -9.38
C SER A 55 -8.00 -10.80 -8.87
N LEU A 56 -8.10 -9.68 -8.15
CA LEU A 56 -9.39 -9.17 -7.68
C LEU A 56 -10.27 -8.68 -8.82
N LEU A 57 -9.69 -7.93 -9.77
CA LEU A 57 -10.41 -7.43 -10.95
C LEU A 57 -10.83 -8.58 -11.87
N PHE A 58 -9.95 -9.56 -12.06
CA PHE A 58 -10.24 -10.76 -12.84
C PHE A 58 -11.39 -11.56 -12.21
N LYS A 59 -11.36 -11.78 -10.90
CA LYS A 59 -12.47 -12.46 -10.19
C LYS A 59 -13.80 -11.71 -10.33
N GLU A 60 -13.78 -10.38 -10.26
CA GLU A 60 -14.98 -9.54 -10.46
C GLU A 60 -15.50 -9.65 -11.90
N ALA A 61 -14.60 -9.57 -12.89
CA ALA A 61 -14.93 -9.72 -14.29
C ALA A 61 -15.51 -11.10 -14.61
N SER A 62 -14.89 -12.18 -14.11
CA SER A 62 -15.37 -13.55 -14.30
C SER A 62 -16.73 -13.79 -13.64
N ALA A 63 -17.01 -13.16 -12.50
CA ALA A 63 -18.27 -13.36 -11.78
C ALA A 63 -19.42 -12.48 -12.30
N THR A 64 -19.14 -11.28 -12.83
CA THR A 64 -20.17 -10.28 -13.16
C THR A 64 -20.17 -9.82 -14.61
N GLY A 65 -19.20 -10.28 -15.42
CA GLY A 65 -19.03 -9.86 -16.82
C GLY A 65 -18.51 -8.43 -17.01
N ARG A 66 -18.23 -7.70 -15.93
CA ARG A 66 -17.75 -6.31 -15.97
C ARG A 66 -16.83 -6.00 -14.79
N ILE A 67 -16.09 -4.90 -14.91
CA ILE A 67 -15.25 -4.37 -13.83
C ILE A 67 -15.81 -3.03 -13.38
N ASN A 68 -16.19 -2.90 -12.11
CA ASN A 68 -16.58 -1.62 -11.53
C ASN A 68 -15.36 -0.93 -10.88
N LEU A 69 -14.63 -0.17 -11.69
CA LEU A 69 -13.45 0.59 -11.23
C LEU A 69 -13.79 1.60 -10.15
N GLY A 70 -14.95 2.26 -10.22
CA GLY A 70 -15.40 3.22 -9.22
C GLY A 70 -15.56 2.57 -7.84
N ALA A 71 -16.25 1.44 -7.77
CA ALA A 71 -16.41 0.68 -6.52
C ALA A 71 -15.07 0.11 -6.02
N PHE A 72 -14.19 -0.30 -6.93
CA PHE A 72 -12.85 -0.76 -6.60
C PHE A 72 -12.00 0.34 -5.95
N TYR A 73 -11.93 1.53 -6.56
CA TYR A 73 -11.17 2.66 -6.02
C TYR A 73 -11.81 3.20 -4.75
N ALA A 74 -13.14 3.27 -4.64
CA ALA A 74 -13.82 3.70 -3.42
C ALA A 74 -13.43 2.83 -2.19
N ARG A 75 -13.38 1.50 -2.35
CA ARG A 75 -12.91 0.58 -1.30
C ARG A 75 -11.45 0.79 -0.95
N ARG A 76 -10.60 1.11 -1.93
CA ARG A 76 -9.17 1.38 -1.72
C ARG A 76 -8.96 2.69 -0.98
N VAL A 77 -9.61 3.76 -1.42
CA VAL A 77 -9.59 5.10 -0.81
C VAL A 77 -10.02 5.01 0.65
N ARG A 78 -11.16 4.38 0.96
CA ARG A 78 -11.64 4.22 2.35
C ARG A 78 -10.67 3.44 3.25
N ARG A 79 -9.84 2.56 2.67
CA ARG A 79 -8.85 1.78 3.41
C ARG A 79 -7.51 2.50 3.57
N LEU A 80 -7.02 3.18 2.52
CA LEU A 80 -5.67 3.75 2.47
C LEU A 80 -5.63 5.21 2.94
N MET A 81 -6.67 5.99 2.66
CA MET A 81 -6.67 7.42 2.96
C MET A 81 -6.62 7.76 4.43
N PRO A 82 -7.30 7.05 5.37
CA PRO A 82 -7.21 7.41 6.77
C PRO A 82 -5.76 7.42 7.29
N ALA A 83 -5.00 6.36 6.99
CA ALA A 83 -3.59 6.29 7.36
C ALA A 83 -2.75 7.33 6.61
N GLY A 84 -2.97 7.50 5.30
CA GLY A 84 -2.26 8.48 4.50
C GLY A 84 -2.44 9.92 4.98
N LEU A 85 -3.68 10.30 5.33
CA LEU A 85 -3.99 11.62 5.88
C LEU A 85 -3.30 11.84 7.22
N VAL A 86 -3.35 10.84 8.12
CA VAL A 86 -2.65 10.92 9.41
C VAL A 86 -1.15 11.15 9.20
N VAL A 87 -0.51 10.35 8.34
CA VAL A 87 0.93 10.50 8.07
C VAL A 87 1.24 11.87 7.48
N VAL A 88 0.53 12.30 6.43
CA VAL A 88 0.75 13.60 5.80
C VAL A 88 0.56 14.74 6.80
N THR A 89 -0.53 14.74 7.56
CA THR A 89 -0.80 15.79 8.55
C THR A 89 0.28 15.81 9.63
N VAL A 90 0.64 14.66 10.20
CA VAL A 90 1.69 14.58 11.22
C VAL A 90 3.04 15.04 10.66
N THR A 91 3.42 14.60 9.45
CA THR A 91 4.65 15.02 8.79
C THR A 91 4.66 16.53 8.54
N LEU A 92 3.54 17.13 8.10
CA LEU A 92 3.45 18.57 7.89
C LEU A 92 3.54 19.36 9.21
N VAL A 93 2.86 18.90 10.26
CA VAL A 93 2.91 19.54 11.59
C VAL A 93 4.31 19.47 12.17
N LEU A 94 4.94 18.30 12.16
CA LEU A 94 6.31 18.14 12.62
C LEU A 94 7.28 18.94 11.75
N GLY A 95 7.11 18.92 10.43
CA GLY A 95 7.92 19.70 9.51
C GLY A 95 7.84 21.20 9.81
N ALA A 96 6.65 21.73 10.06
CA ALA A 96 6.46 23.15 10.41
C ALA A 96 7.09 23.55 11.75
N ILE A 97 7.23 22.61 12.69
CA ILE A 97 7.84 22.85 14.01
C ILE A 97 9.37 22.68 13.96
N PHE A 98 9.86 21.68 13.22
CA PHE A 98 11.26 21.23 13.30
C PHE A 98 12.14 21.62 12.11
N LEU A 99 11.59 21.92 10.92
CA LEU A 99 12.42 22.41 9.82
C LEU A 99 12.77 23.90 10.03
N PRO A 100 14.05 24.28 9.89
CA PRO A 100 14.41 25.69 9.82
C PRO A 100 13.73 26.33 8.58
N PRO A 101 13.38 27.63 8.64
CA PRO A 101 12.83 28.34 7.48
C PRO A 101 13.80 28.13 6.32
N ALA A 102 13.27 27.75 5.15
CA ALA A 102 14.07 27.59 3.95
C ALA A 102 14.85 28.89 3.75
N SER A 103 16.18 28.81 3.88
CA SER A 103 17.06 29.95 3.67
C SER A 103 16.80 30.46 2.25
N SER A 104 16.24 31.66 2.15
CA SER A 104 16.11 32.39 0.89
C SER A 104 17.52 32.78 0.44
N GLU A 105 18.14 31.95 -0.38
CA GLU A 105 19.21 32.37 -1.30
C GLU A 105 18.59 32.79 -2.64
#